data_AF-A0A840L8C2-F1
#
_entry.id   AF-A0A840L8C2-F1
#
_cell.length_a   1.000
_cell.length_b   1.000
_cell.length_c   1.000
_cell.angle_alpha   90.00
_cell.angle_beta   90.00
_cell.angle_gamma   90.00
#
_symmetry.space_group_name_H-M   'P 1'
#
loop_
_entity.id
_entity.type
_entity.pdbx_description
1 polymer ?
#
loop_
_entity_poly.entity_id
_entity_poly.type
_entity_poly.pdbx_seq_one_letter_code
_entity_poly.pdbx_strand_id
1 'polypeptide(L)' 'MKPSPLRRRLTQRAAKPEHANAHALIAAIDAGGIPLHPAKVNQIARELGLEVSRKAPVEDTLARIRARLAA' A
#
# COMPACT_ATOMS: atom_id res chain seq x y z
N MET A 1 -40.10 9.76 5.44
CA MET A 1 -38.80 10.34 5.02
C MET A 1 -37.97 9.26 4.36
N LYS A 2 -37.66 9.39 3.05
CA LYS A 2 -36.77 8.48 2.34
C LYS A 2 -35.32 8.92 2.61
N PRO A 3 -34.40 8.04 3.05
CA PRO A 3 -33.03 8.47 3.30
C PRO A 3 -32.36 8.91 2.00
N SER A 4 -31.73 10.09 2.03
CA SER A 4 -31.08 10.73 0.88
C SER A 4 -29.99 9.83 0.25
N PRO A 5 -29.90 9.77 -1.09
CA PRO A 5 -28.95 8.90 -1.81
C PRO A 5 -27.47 9.34 -1.67
N LEU A 6 -27.23 10.52 -1.08
CA LEU A 6 -25.90 11.11 -0.93
C LEU A 6 -24.99 10.36 0.06
N ARG A 7 -25.55 9.48 0.89
CA ARG A 7 -24.79 8.68 1.87
C ARG A 7 -24.21 7.39 1.27
N ARG A 8 -24.57 7.04 0.04
CA ARG A 8 -24.23 5.75 -0.61
C ARG A 8 -22.89 5.78 -1.37
N ARG A 9 -22.27 6.95 -1.59
CA ARG A 9 -21.03 7.09 -2.36
C ARG A 9 -19.75 7.12 -1.52
N LEU A 10 -19.84 7.29 -0.20
CA LEU A 10 -18.67 7.37 0.69
C LEU A 10 -18.25 6.00 1.25
N THR A 11 -19.01 4.94 0.99
CA THR A 11 -18.77 3.60 1.52
C THR A 11 -18.22 2.60 0.51
N GLN A 12 -18.06 2.98 -0.77
CA GLN A 12 -17.77 2.01 -1.83
C GLN A 12 -16.27 1.80 -2.13
N ARG A 13 -15.37 2.45 -1.38
CA ARG A 13 -13.93 2.27 -1.61
C ARG A 13 -13.12 2.41 -0.33
N ALA A 14 -13.55 1.76 0.74
CA ALA A 14 -12.58 1.32 1.75
C ALA A 14 -11.71 0.22 1.11
N ALA A 15 -10.87 0.60 0.14
CA ALA A 15 -9.73 -0.22 -0.21
C ALA A 15 -9.03 -0.50 1.12
N LYS A 16 -8.80 -1.78 1.42
CA LYS A 16 -8.26 -2.16 2.72
C LYS A 16 -7.02 -1.28 3.02
N PRO A 17 -6.89 -0.71 4.21
CA PRO A 17 -5.89 0.32 4.51
C PRO A 17 -4.47 -0.10 4.09
N GLU A 18 -4.16 -1.40 4.12
CA GLU A 18 -2.91 -1.98 3.64
C GLU A 18 -2.62 -1.70 2.16
N HIS A 19 -3.62 -1.82 1.28
CA HIS A 19 -3.47 -1.56 -0.16
C HIS A 19 -3.30 -0.07 -0.43
N ALA A 20 -4.05 0.78 0.29
CA ALA A 20 -3.91 2.23 0.17
C ALA A 20 -2.50 2.69 0.58
N ASN A 21 -1.96 2.16 1.68
CA ASN A 21 -0.60 2.44 2.13
C ASN A 21 0.45 2.00 1.12
N ALA A 22 0.29 0.82 0.52
CA ALA A 22 1.21 0.33 -0.50
C ALA A 22 1.18 1.16 -1.78
N HIS A 23 0.00 1.55 -2.26
CA HIS A 23 -0.12 2.45 -3.41
C HIS A 23 0.52 3.81 -3.13
N ALA A 24 0.28 4.39 -1.95
CA ALA A 24 0.89 5.66 -1.56
C ALA A 24 2.41 5.57 -1.49
N LEU A 25 2.95 4.47 -0.94
CA LEU A 25 4.38 4.22 -0.91
C LEU A 25 4.96 4.18 -2.33
N ILE A 26 4.41 3.34 -3.22
CA ILE A 26 4.93 3.22 -4.59
C ILE A 26 4.82 4.53 -5.35
N ALA A 27 3.69 5.25 -5.26
CA ALA A 27 3.53 6.55 -5.89
C ALA A 27 4.57 7.57 -5.42
N ALA A 28 4.91 7.59 -4.12
CA ALA A 28 5.95 8.46 -3.59
C ALA A 28 7.35 8.09 -4.13
N ILE A 29 7.66 6.79 -4.24
CA ILE A 29 8.92 6.32 -4.83
C ILE A 29 9.00 6.69 -6.31
N ASP A 30 7.93 6.48 -7.07
CA ASP A 30 7.86 6.79 -8.50
C ASP A 30 7.99 8.29 -8.77
N ALA A 31 7.57 9.13 -7.81
CA ALA A 31 7.81 10.57 -7.82
C ALA A 31 9.25 10.98 -7.45
N GLY A 32 10.15 10.03 -7.21
CA GLY A 32 11.54 10.26 -6.82
C GLY A 32 11.79 10.30 -5.31
N GLY A 33 10.80 9.92 -4.50
CA GLY A 33 10.95 9.80 -3.04
C GLY A 33 11.87 8.64 -2.65
N ILE A 34 12.60 8.82 -1.55
CA ILE A 34 13.49 7.79 -1.00
C ILE A 34 12.92 7.33 0.36
N PRO A 35 12.76 6.02 0.58
CA PRO A 35 12.19 5.52 1.83
C PRO A 35 13.22 5.66 2.96
N LEU A 36 12.97 6.61 3.87
CA LEU A 36 13.85 6.89 5.01
C LEU A 36 13.86 5.76 6.06
N HIS A 37 12.83 4.91 6.06
CA HIS A 37 12.65 3.85 7.06
C HIS A 37 12.39 2.49 6.38
N PRO A 38 13.45 1.70 6.11
CA PRO A 38 13.34 0.34 5.57
C PRO A 38 12.37 -0.56 6.33
N ALA A 39 12.34 -0.45 7.68
CA ALA A 39 11.44 -1.21 8.52
C ALA A 39 9.95 -0.93 8.21
N LYS A 40 9.61 0.31 7.84
CA LYS A 40 8.23 0.70 7.49
C LYS A 40 7.82 0.09 6.15
N VAL A 41 8.74 0.04 5.18
CA VAL A 41 8.53 -0.64 3.89
C VAL A 41 8.25 -2.12 4.11
N ASN A 42 9.03 -2.78 4.97
CA ASN A 42 8.82 -4.19 5.31
C ASN A 42 7.48 -4.43 6.03
N GLN A 43 7.06 -3.50 6.90
CA GLN A 43 5.75 -3.58 7.56
C GLN A 43 4.62 -3.52 6.52
N ILE A 44 4.66 -2.56 5.58
CA ILE A 44 3.65 -2.41 4.52
C ILE A 44 3.59 -3.67 3.64
N ALA A 45 4.74 -4.26 3.31
CA ALA A 45 4.80 -5.51 2.58
C ALA A 45 4.09 -6.66 3.34
N ARG A 46 4.33 -6.77 4.66
CA ARG A 46 3.68 -7.78 5.51
C ARG A 46 2.18 -7.56 5.63
N GLU A 47 1.74 -6.30 5.77
CA GLU A 47 0.32 -5.93 5.78
C GLU A 47 -0.37 -6.29 4.45
N LEU A 48 0.35 -6.25 3.33
CA LEU A 48 -0.08 -6.75 2.01
C LEU A 48 -0.09 -8.29 1.88
N GLY A 49 0.35 -9.02 2.91
CA GLY A 49 0.47 -10.48 2.89
C GLY A 49 1.74 -10.99 2.19
N LEU A 50 2.75 -10.16 1.99
CA LEU A 50 4.06 -10.58 1.46
C LEU A 50 4.98 -11.02 2.60
N GLU A 51 5.64 -12.16 2.43
CA GLU A 51 6.72 -12.56 3.33
C GLU A 51 8.02 -11.85 2.96
N VAL A 52 8.55 -11.04 3.90
CA VAL A 52 9.79 -10.28 3.72
C VAL A 52 10.74 -10.46 4.91
N SER A 53 11.99 -10.81 4.58
CA SER A 53 13.07 -10.92 5.57
C SER A 53 13.41 -9.55 6.13
N ARG A 54 13.78 -9.50 7.42
CA ARG A 54 14.27 -8.26 8.06
C ARG A 54 15.55 -7.72 7.42
N LYS A 55 16.31 -8.59 6.75
CA LYS A 55 17.55 -8.26 6.04
C LYS A 55 17.34 -8.09 4.53
N ALA A 56 16.10 -8.17 4.05
CA ALA A 56 15.81 -8.00 2.63
C ALA A 56 16.23 -6.60 2.18
N PRO A 57 16.89 -6.47 1.01
CA PRO A 57 17.09 -5.18 0.38
C PRO A 57 15.75 -4.46 0.17
N VAL A 58 15.73 -3.15 0.40
CA VAL A 58 14.51 -2.35 0.26
C VAL A 58 13.98 -2.39 -1.17
N GLU A 59 14.88 -2.33 -2.16
CA GLU A 59 14.54 -2.40 -3.58
C GLU A 59 13.84 -3.73 -3.94
N ASP A 60 14.30 -4.85 -3.41
CA ASP A 60 13.65 -6.16 -3.58
C ASP A 60 12.24 -6.15 -2.99
N THR A 61 12.07 -5.53 -1.82
CA THR A 61 10.77 -5.40 -1.17
C THR A 61 9.82 -4.51 -1.97
N LEU A 62 10.31 -3.38 -2.50
CA LEU A 62 9.53 -2.50 -3.37
C LEU A 62 9.11 -3.20 -4.67
N ALA A 63 10.00 -3.99 -5.27
CA ALA A 63 9.68 -4.78 -6.46
C ALA A 63 8.56 -5.79 -6.19
N ARG A 64 8.60 -6.49 -5.04
CA ARG A 64 7.53 -7.41 -4.61
C ARG A 64 6.20 -6.70 -4.40
N ILE A 65 6.22 -5.52 -3.76
CA ILE A 65 5.02 -4.70 -3.58
C ILE A 65 4.46 -4.30 -4.95
N ARG A 66 5.27 -3.81 -5.88
CA ARG A 66 4.84 -3.46 -7.25
C ARG A 66 4.19 -4.67 -7.96
N ALA A 67 4.83 -5.83 -7.92
CA ALA A 67 4.30 -7.05 -8.53
C ALA A 67 2.95 -7.44 -7.91
N ARG A 68 2.80 -7.31 -6.59
CA ARG A 68 1.56 -7.63 -5.88
C ARG A 68 0.40 -6.70 -6.22
N LEU A 69 0.68 -5.42 -6.50
CA LEU A 69 -0.32 -4.42 -6.89
C LEU A 69 -0.70 -4.50 -8.38
N ALA A 70 0.15 -5.11 -9.21
CA ALA A 70 -0.12 -5.32 -10.63
C ALA A 70 -0.92 -6.61 -10.92
N ALA A 71 -1.05 -7.51 -9.94
CA ALA A 71 -1.76 -8.78 -10.02
C ALA A 71 -3.18 -8.68 -9.44
#